data_AF-A0AB35MX76-F1
#
_entry.id   AF-A0AB35MX76-F1
#
_cell.length_a   1.000
_cell.length_b   1.000
_cell.length_c   1.000
_cell.angle_alpha   90.00
_cell.angle_beta   90.00
_cell.angle_gamma   90.00
#
_symmetry.space_group_name_H-M   'P 1'
#
loop_
_entity.id
_entity.type
_entity.pdbx_description
1 polymer ?
#
loop_
_entity_poly.entity_id
_entity_poly.type
_entity_poly.pdbx_seq_one_letter_code
_entity_poly.pdbx_strand_id
1 'polypeptide(L)'
;MSINRLKRTSLVNGIVAIAAAAVVLSLAACTDEQPSTEDKVASRVESLGIEPEPAPKLKAEAKTEVETLVDSKVTTKDYIPSLVSGEKLVQNLCSQCHGDKIIPFVQSYPNIKGQKAGYILKQLRDFKSDERQDLYMQSVVKHLSDEDLQDAAAFYSTLKPLDLYNRTKEYYRQ
;
A
#
# COMPACT_ATOMS: atom_id res chain seq x y z
N MET A 1 -22.56 54.34 -51.17
CA MET A 1 -22.86 53.10 -50.39
C MET A 1 -22.34 53.32 -48.98
N SER A 2 -23.05 53.99 -48.05
CA SER A 2 -24.30 53.66 -47.37
C SER A 2 -24.33 52.30 -46.64
N ILE A 3 -24.19 52.40 -45.30
CA ILE A 3 -24.91 51.71 -44.18
C ILE A 3 -24.96 50.17 -44.16
N ASN A 4 -24.68 49.42 -43.09
CA ASN A 4 -25.11 49.50 -41.67
C ASN A 4 -24.17 48.63 -40.78
N ARG A 5 -23.73 49.06 -39.58
CA ARG A 5 -24.43 48.95 -38.27
C ARG A 5 -24.90 47.49 -37.98
N LEU A 6 -24.39 46.76 -36.99
CA LEU A 6 -24.67 46.97 -35.56
C LEU A 6 -23.71 46.18 -34.65
N LYS A 7 -23.20 46.88 -33.63
CA LYS A 7 -22.66 46.34 -32.39
C LYS A 7 -23.79 45.57 -31.65
N ARG A 8 -23.50 44.38 -31.13
CA ARG A 8 -24.24 43.83 -29.98
C ARG A 8 -23.28 43.72 -28.80
N THR A 9 -23.31 44.78 -28.02
CA THR A 9 -22.73 44.91 -26.69
C THR A 9 -23.37 43.89 -25.75
N SER A 10 -22.51 43.12 -25.07
CA SER A 10 -22.85 42.31 -23.91
C SER A 10 -23.51 43.22 -22.87
N LEU A 11 -24.75 42.90 -22.54
CA LEU A 11 -25.59 43.66 -21.62
C LEU A 11 -26.05 42.68 -20.53
N VAL A 12 -25.73 43.07 -19.30
CA VAL A 12 -26.43 42.77 -18.04
C VAL A 12 -26.63 41.31 -17.63
N ASN A 13 -25.68 40.78 -16.87
CA ASN A 13 -26.01 39.86 -15.78
C ASN A 13 -26.48 40.70 -14.58
N GLY A 14 -27.77 40.56 -14.31
CA GLY A 14 -28.51 41.30 -13.29
C GLY A 14 -28.08 40.99 -11.87
N ILE A 15 -28.03 42.10 -11.13
CA ILE A 15 -28.22 42.29 -9.69
C ILE A 15 -29.08 41.19 -9.05
N VAL A 16 -28.51 40.48 -8.07
CA VAL A 16 -29.29 39.84 -7.00
C VAL A 16 -28.77 40.40 -5.68
N ALA A 17 -29.52 41.35 -5.15
CA ALA A 17 -29.42 41.83 -3.78
C ALA A 17 -30.86 42.02 -3.26
N ILE A 18 -31.04 41.93 -1.94
CA ILE A 18 -32.28 42.05 -1.13
C ILE A 18 -32.93 40.66 -0.89
N ALA A 19 -33.16 40.16 0.33
CA ALA A 19 -33.36 40.79 1.63
C ALA A 19 -32.78 39.95 2.80
N ALA A 20 -32.28 40.64 3.81
CA ALA A 20 -32.11 40.14 5.17
C ALA A 20 -33.26 40.67 6.05
N ALA A 21 -33.97 39.78 6.76
CA ALA A 21 -34.75 40.00 8.00
C ALA A 21 -35.36 38.64 8.39
N ALA A 22 -34.80 37.92 9.38
CA ALA A 22 -35.12 37.99 10.80
C ALA A 22 -36.49 37.39 11.18
N VAL A 23 -36.50 36.14 11.67
CA VAL A 23 -37.36 35.69 12.79
C VAL A 23 -36.55 34.72 13.65
N VAL A 24 -36.15 35.20 14.81
CA VAL A 24 -35.67 34.43 15.96
C VAL A 24 -36.90 34.09 16.80
N LEU A 25 -37.28 32.81 16.94
CA LEU A 25 -37.81 32.21 18.19
C LEU A 25 -38.22 30.73 17.95
N SER A 26 -37.45 29.78 18.46
CA SER A 26 -37.95 28.61 19.22
C SER A 26 -36.81 27.69 19.65
N LEU A 27 -36.59 27.70 20.95
CA LEU A 27 -36.24 26.60 21.86
C LEU A 27 -35.22 25.53 21.39
N ALA A 28 -34.07 25.62 22.05
CA ALA A 28 -33.29 24.56 22.68
C ALA A 28 -33.78 23.10 22.62
N ALA A 29 -32.76 22.24 22.52
CA ALA A 29 -32.69 20.82 22.85
C ALA A 29 -33.16 19.84 21.76
N CYS A 30 -32.22 19.46 20.91
CA CYS A 30 -31.99 18.06 20.49
C CYS A 30 -30.56 17.98 19.91
N THR A 31 -29.55 18.02 20.77
CA THR A 31 -28.24 17.45 20.45
C THR A 31 -28.41 15.93 20.44
N ASP A 32 -28.69 15.36 19.28
CA ASP A 32 -28.55 13.92 19.10
C ASP A 32 -27.08 13.66 18.77
N GLU A 33 -26.33 13.43 19.84
CA GLU A 33 -24.96 12.92 19.82
C GLU A 33 -25.00 11.52 19.21
N GLN A 34 -24.85 11.44 17.88
CA GLN A 34 -24.69 10.16 17.20
C GLN A 34 -23.40 9.50 17.72
N PRO A 35 -23.49 8.36 18.43
CA PRO A 35 -22.32 7.67 18.94
C PRO A 35 -21.42 7.31 17.76
N SER A 36 -20.12 7.58 17.94
CA SER A 36 -19.07 7.21 17.00
C SER A 36 -19.19 5.73 16.66
N THR A 37 -18.87 5.40 15.40
CA THR A 37 -18.91 4.05 14.84
C THR A 37 -18.00 3.04 15.58
N GLU A 38 -17.22 3.48 16.57
CA GLU A 38 -16.36 2.63 17.39
C GLU A 38 -17.15 1.77 18.39
N ASP A 39 -18.26 2.30 18.94
CA ASP A 39 -19.08 1.57 19.93
C ASP A 39 -19.84 0.39 19.30
N LYS A 40 -20.22 0.52 18.02
CA LYS A 40 -20.89 -0.57 17.28
C LYS A 40 -19.92 -1.70 16.92
N VAL A 41 -18.64 -1.39 16.71
CA VAL A 41 -17.60 -2.39 16.41
C VAL A 41 -17.30 -3.21 17.67
N ALA A 42 -17.18 -2.58 18.84
CA ALA A 42 -16.96 -3.28 20.11
C ALA A 42 -18.07 -4.30 20.43
N SER A 43 -19.35 -3.91 20.25
CA SER A 43 -20.47 -4.85 20.50
C SER A 43 -20.51 -6.04 19.54
N ARG A 44 -19.96 -5.89 18.33
CA ARG A 44 -19.90 -6.96 17.32
C ARG A 44 -18.75 -7.93 17.59
N VAL A 45 -17.62 -7.44 18.09
CA VAL A 45 -16.45 -8.25 18.45
C VAL A 45 -16.79 -9.20 19.61
N GLU A 46 -17.53 -8.73 20.62
CA GLU A 46 -18.00 -9.57 21.74
C GLU A 46 -18.97 -10.68 21.29
N SER A 47 -19.81 -10.40 20.28
CA SER A 47 -20.80 -11.37 19.77
C SER A 47 -20.20 -12.51 18.92
N LEU A 48 -18.94 -12.35 18.47
CA LEU A 48 -18.29 -13.29 17.55
C LEU A 48 -17.35 -14.28 18.25
N GLY A 49 -17.16 -14.18 19.57
CA GLY A 49 -16.33 -15.12 20.34
C GLY A 49 -14.88 -15.20 19.83
N ILE A 50 -14.40 -14.16 19.15
CA ILE A 50 -13.00 -14.02 18.76
C ILE A 50 -12.30 -13.37 19.94
N GLU A 51 -11.90 -14.20 20.90
CA GLU A 51 -10.95 -13.77 21.93
C GLU A 51 -9.69 -13.28 21.20
N PRO A 52 -9.20 -12.06 21.46
CA PRO A 52 -7.92 -11.64 20.90
C PRO A 52 -6.85 -12.60 21.43
N GLU A 53 -6.30 -13.44 20.55
CA GLU A 53 -5.19 -14.28 20.92
C GLU A 53 -4.09 -13.38 21.52
N PRO A 54 -3.54 -13.75 22.68
CA PRO A 54 -2.55 -12.93 23.35
C PRO A 54 -1.39 -12.73 22.38
N ALA A 55 -1.14 -11.47 22.03
CA ALA A 55 0.04 -11.09 21.27
C ALA A 55 1.26 -11.82 21.86
N PRO A 56 2.08 -12.51 21.04
CA PRO A 56 3.22 -13.23 21.55
C PRO A 56 4.09 -12.24 22.33
N LYS A 57 4.25 -12.50 23.63
CA LYS A 57 5.09 -11.70 24.51
C LYS A 57 6.52 -11.80 23.99
N LEU A 58 6.95 -10.78 23.24
CA LEU A 58 8.34 -10.50 22.95
C LEU A 58 9.04 -10.36 24.31
N LYS A 59 9.75 -11.41 24.72
CA LYS A 59 10.65 -11.34 25.86
C LYS A 59 11.78 -10.39 25.46
N ALA A 60 11.72 -9.20 26.04
CA ALA A 60 12.80 -8.24 26.01
C ALA A 60 13.94 -8.77 26.89
N GLU A 61 14.97 -9.33 26.26
CA GLU A 61 16.30 -9.42 26.84
C GLU A 61 17.29 -8.93 25.77
N ALA A 62 17.37 -7.61 25.65
CA ALA A 62 18.43 -6.94 24.93
C ALA A 62 19.73 -7.12 25.72
N LYS A 63 20.50 -8.16 25.40
CA LYS A 63 21.95 -8.12 25.58
C LYS A 63 22.53 -7.37 24.40
N THR A 64 22.99 -6.16 24.70
CA THR A 64 23.94 -5.42 23.89
C THR A 64 25.20 -6.25 23.78
N GLU A 65 25.33 -6.98 22.69
CA GLU A 65 26.61 -7.42 22.18
C GLU A 65 26.52 -7.37 20.67
N VAL A 66 27.00 -6.25 20.12
CA VAL A 66 27.40 -6.15 18.74
C VAL A 66 28.75 -6.88 18.65
N GLU A 67 28.76 -8.19 18.85
CA GLU A 67 29.86 -9.06 18.44
C GLU A 67 29.38 -9.89 17.25
N THR A 68 29.94 -9.52 16.10
CA THR A 68 30.54 -10.41 15.11
C THR A 68 30.29 -11.91 15.30
N LEU A 69 29.06 -12.36 15.07
CA LEU A 69 28.75 -13.75 14.74
C LEU A 69 27.94 -13.75 13.45
N VAL A 70 28.63 -13.30 12.40
CA VAL A 70 28.30 -13.65 11.03
C VAL A 70 28.80 -15.08 10.86
N ASP A 71 27.97 -16.05 11.27
CA ASP A 71 28.24 -17.46 11.02
C ASP A 71 28.63 -17.63 9.55
N SER A 72 29.83 -18.15 9.35
CA SER A 72 30.64 -18.03 8.14
C SER A 72 30.15 -18.90 6.97
N LYS A 73 28.83 -18.96 6.75
CA LYS A 73 28.21 -19.70 5.65
C LYS A 73 27.16 -18.92 4.85
N VAL A 74 26.94 -17.64 5.17
CA VAL A 74 26.15 -16.75 4.31
C VAL A 74 27.11 -15.83 3.57
N THR A 75 27.46 -16.24 2.35
CA THR A 75 28.24 -15.45 1.39
C THR A 75 27.40 -14.26 0.91
N THR A 76 27.40 -13.16 1.67
CA THR A 76 26.91 -11.84 1.21
C THR A 76 28.04 -10.82 1.10
N LYS A 77 29.31 -11.28 1.06
CA LYS A 77 30.47 -10.38 1.20
C LYS A 77 31.01 -9.83 -0.13
N ASP A 78 30.73 -10.48 -1.27
CA ASP A 78 31.46 -10.20 -2.51
C ASP A 78 30.60 -9.65 -3.67
N TYR A 79 29.29 -9.55 -3.50
CA TYR A 79 28.37 -9.08 -4.55
C TYR A 79 27.64 -7.80 -4.15
N ILE A 80 27.74 -6.76 -4.98
CA ILE A 80 26.97 -5.52 -4.85
C ILE A 80 25.80 -5.61 -5.84
N PRO A 81 24.54 -5.60 -5.37
CA PRO A 81 23.39 -5.72 -6.25
C PRO A 81 23.32 -4.59 -7.30
N SER A 82 23.09 -4.94 -8.55
CA SER A 82 22.86 -4.06 -9.69
C SER A 82 21.39 -3.69 -9.81
N LEU A 83 21.06 -2.41 -9.56
CA LEU A 83 19.69 -1.91 -9.73
C LEU A 83 19.22 -1.97 -11.20
N VAL A 84 20.13 -1.80 -12.16
CA VAL A 84 19.80 -1.83 -13.60
C VAL A 84 19.47 -3.26 -14.05
N SER A 85 20.25 -4.23 -13.59
CA SER A 85 19.98 -5.65 -13.84
C SER A 85 18.68 -6.08 -13.14
N GLY A 86 18.51 -5.69 -11.89
CA GLY A 86 17.31 -5.95 -11.10
C GLY A 86 16.06 -5.36 -11.74
N GLU A 87 16.12 -4.12 -12.23
CA GLU A 87 15.02 -3.49 -12.96
C GLU A 87 14.62 -4.31 -14.18
N LYS A 88 15.59 -4.66 -15.03
CA LYS A 88 15.35 -5.43 -16.25
C LYS A 88 14.74 -6.79 -15.94
N LEU A 89 15.26 -7.48 -14.93
CA LEU A 89 14.75 -8.78 -14.50
C LEU A 89 13.31 -8.66 -13.99
N VAL A 90 13.05 -7.67 -13.14
CA VAL A 90 11.71 -7.41 -12.58
C VAL A 90 10.69 -7.07 -13.65
N GLN A 91 11.06 -6.24 -14.63
CA GLN A 91 10.19 -5.90 -15.75
C GLN A 91 9.77 -7.16 -16.53
N ASN A 92 10.71 -8.07 -16.80
CA ASN A 92 10.45 -9.25 -17.64
C ASN A 92 9.70 -10.38 -16.91
N LEU A 93 10.05 -10.65 -15.64
CA LEU A 93 9.61 -11.87 -14.95
C LEU A 93 8.64 -11.62 -13.78
N CYS A 94 8.79 -10.50 -13.08
CA CYS A 94 8.12 -10.32 -11.79
C CYS A 94 6.91 -9.40 -11.88
N SER A 95 7.00 -8.35 -12.72
CA SER A 95 6.04 -7.24 -12.77
C SER A 95 4.63 -7.65 -13.21
N GLN A 96 4.51 -8.72 -14.00
CA GLN A 96 3.24 -9.25 -14.48
C GLN A 96 2.33 -9.70 -13.32
N CYS A 97 2.93 -10.28 -12.28
CA CYS A 97 2.22 -10.77 -11.10
C CYS A 97 2.33 -9.79 -9.92
N HIS A 98 3.49 -9.18 -9.69
CA HIS A 98 3.79 -8.34 -8.52
C HIS A 98 3.66 -6.82 -8.77
N GLY A 99 2.89 -6.43 -9.80
CA GLY A 99 2.71 -5.04 -10.22
C GLY A 99 1.76 -4.21 -9.35
N ASP A 100 1.41 -3.02 -9.84
CA ASP A 100 0.57 -2.05 -9.12
C ASP A 100 -0.92 -2.40 -9.06
N LYS A 101 -1.38 -3.32 -9.91
CA LYS A 101 -2.80 -3.62 -10.11
C LYS A 101 -3.37 -4.63 -9.12
N ILE A 102 -2.59 -5.07 -8.14
CA ILE A 102 -3.06 -6.03 -7.14
C ILE A 102 -3.96 -5.27 -6.15
N ILE A 103 -5.25 -5.51 -6.27
CA ILE A 103 -6.26 -5.04 -5.32
C ILE A 103 -6.09 -5.87 -4.03
N PRO A 104 -6.12 -5.26 -2.84
CA PRO A 104 -5.87 -5.95 -1.57
C PRO A 104 -6.82 -7.13 -1.27
N PHE A 105 -7.92 -7.28 -2.00
CA PHE A 105 -8.95 -8.30 -1.73
C PHE A 105 -8.98 -9.45 -2.75
N VAL A 106 -8.21 -9.38 -3.85
CA VAL A 106 -8.12 -10.47 -4.83
C VAL A 106 -6.70 -11.05 -4.76
N GLN A 107 -6.50 -11.87 -3.73
CA GLN A 107 -5.22 -12.53 -3.43
C GLN A 107 -4.92 -13.62 -4.45
N SER A 108 -4.06 -13.31 -5.41
CA SER A 108 -3.27 -14.36 -6.07
C SER A 108 -1.78 -14.04 -6.04
N TYR A 109 -1.43 -12.76 -6.04
CA TYR A 109 -0.04 -12.32 -5.99
C TYR A 109 0.10 -11.16 -5.01
N PRO A 110 1.06 -11.16 -4.07
CA PRO A 110 1.28 -10.04 -3.17
C PRO A 110 1.98 -8.88 -3.87
N ASN A 111 1.72 -7.64 -3.44
CA ASN A 111 2.59 -6.52 -3.82
C ASN A 111 3.81 -6.47 -2.91
N ILE A 112 5.00 -6.38 -3.50
CA ILE A 112 6.29 -6.41 -2.78
C ILE A 112 7.12 -5.13 -2.97
N LYS A 113 6.52 -4.06 -3.52
CA LYS A 113 7.22 -2.78 -3.72
C LYS A 113 7.59 -2.16 -2.38
N GLY A 114 8.85 -1.75 -2.23
CA GLY A 114 9.37 -1.12 -1.03
C GLY A 114 9.51 -2.05 0.17
N GLN A 115 9.39 -3.37 -0.03
CA GLN A 115 9.68 -4.34 1.01
C GLN A 115 11.19 -4.43 1.23
N LYS A 116 11.61 -4.76 2.46
CA LYS A 116 13.04 -4.86 2.84
C LYS A 116 13.76 -5.87 1.94
N ALA A 117 14.89 -5.47 1.35
CA ALA A 117 15.67 -6.31 0.44
C ALA A 117 16.02 -7.68 1.06
N GLY A 118 16.50 -7.70 2.32
CA GLY A 118 16.83 -8.96 3.00
C GLY A 118 15.64 -9.90 3.18
N TYR A 119 14.43 -9.36 3.38
CA TYR A 119 13.22 -10.18 3.44
C TYR A 119 12.90 -10.77 2.07
N ILE A 120 12.91 -9.96 1.01
CA ILE A 120 12.63 -10.43 -0.35
C ILE A 120 13.65 -11.51 -0.74
N LEU A 121 14.94 -11.26 -0.54
CA LEU A 121 16.01 -12.21 -0.86
C LEU A 121 15.83 -13.53 -0.11
N LYS A 122 15.50 -13.47 1.19
CA LYS A 122 15.19 -14.68 1.96
C LYS A 122 14.04 -15.45 1.30
N GLN A 123 12.91 -14.78 1.02
CA GLN A 123 11.76 -15.46 0.43
C GLN A 123 12.07 -16.08 -0.94
N LEU A 124 12.82 -15.38 -1.79
CA LEU A 124 13.26 -15.92 -3.09
C LEU A 124 14.13 -17.17 -2.93
N ARG A 125 15.05 -17.17 -1.96
CA ARG A 125 15.88 -18.34 -1.64
C ARG A 125 15.06 -19.49 -1.04
N ASP A 126 14.11 -19.18 -0.17
CA ASP A 126 13.20 -20.18 0.42
C ASP A 126 12.36 -20.84 -0.68
N PHE A 127 11.84 -20.07 -1.65
CA PHE A 127 11.15 -20.64 -2.82
C PHE A 127 12.06 -21.49 -3.68
N LYS A 128 13.30 -21.04 -3.92
CA LYS A 128 14.28 -21.76 -4.76
C LYS A 128 14.72 -23.09 -4.13
N SER A 129 14.80 -23.13 -2.81
CA SER A 129 15.21 -24.31 -2.03
C SER A 129 14.07 -25.23 -1.63
N ASP A 130 12.82 -24.90 -1.98
CA ASP A 130 11.59 -25.60 -1.57
C ASP A 130 11.27 -25.52 -0.06
N GLU A 131 12.00 -24.69 0.71
CA GLU A 131 11.66 -24.37 2.11
C GLU A 131 10.34 -23.60 2.22
N ARG A 132 10.02 -22.80 1.20
CA ARG A 132 8.70 -22.19 1.01
C ARG A 132 8.07 -22.72 -0.27
N GLN A 133 6.88 -23.29 -0.14
CA GLN A 133 6.19 -23.94 -1.26
C GLN A 133 5.19 -23.00 -1.93
N ASP A 134 5.38 -22.79 -3.24
CA ASP A 134 4.44 -22.12 -4.14
C ASP A 134 4.84 -22.44 -5.58
N LEU A 135 4.01 -23.20 -6.30
CA LEU A 135 4.38 -23.71 -7.63
C LEU A 135 4.66 -22.59 -8.65
N TYR A 136 3.99 -21.44 -8.52
CA TYR A 136 4.20 -20.31 -9.40
C TYR A 136 5.56 -19.67 -9.13
N MET A 137 5.83 -19.26 -7.89
CA MET A 137 7.09 -18.62 -7.53
C MET A 137 8.28 -19.55 -7.69
N GLN A 138 8.13 -20.85 -7.39
CA GLN A 138 9.15 -21.86 -7.65
C GLN A 138 9.51 -21.93 -9.14
N SER A 139 8.52 -21.91 -10.03
CA SER A 139 8.76 -21.91 -11.48
C SER A 139 9.55 -20.68 -11.93
N VAL A 140 9.32 -19.51 -11.31
CA VAL A 140 10.03 -18.27 -11.62
C VAL A 140 11.49 -18.31 -11.12
N VAL A 141 11.71 -18.68 -9.86
CA VAL A 141 13.04 -18.56 -9.22
C VAL A 141 13.99 -19.72 -9.52
N LYS A 142 13.49 -20.86 -10.00
CA LYS A 142 14.29 -22.07 -10.25
C LYS A 142 15.49 -21.81 -11.16
N HIS A 143 15.33 -20.95 -12.16
CA HIS A 143 16.34 -20.68 -13.19
C HIS A 143 17.22 -19.45 -12.91
N LEU A 144 16.95 -18.69 -11.85
CA LEU A 144 17.69 -17.47 -11.50
C LEU A 144 18.96 -17.78 -10.72
N SER A 145 20.05 -17.06 -10.96
CA SER A 145 21.25 -17.15 -10.12
C SER A 145 21.03 -16.49 -8.75
N ASP A 146 21.93 -16.67 -7.79
CA ASP A 146 21.80 -15.97 -6.51
C ASP A 146 21.99 -14.46 -6.67
N GLU A 147 22.84 -14.03 -7.60
CA GLU A 147 23.02 -12.63 -7.99
C GLU A 147 21.73 -12.03 -8.54
N ASP A 148 21.03 -12.75 -9.44
CA ASP A 148 19.72 -12.34 -9.95
C ASP A 148 18.69 -12.12 -8.82
N LEU A 149 18.68 -13.00 -7.81
CA LEU A 149 17.79 -12.86 -6.66
C LEU A 149 18.15 -11.62 -5.83
N GLN A 150 19.44 -11.36 -5.64
CA GLN A 150 19.93 -10.18 -4.92
C GLN A 150 19.59 -8.88 -5.66
N ASP A 151 19.75 -8.85 -6.98
CA ASP A 151 19.40 -7.74 -7.85
C ASP A 151 17.91 -7.43 -7.81
N ALA A 152 17.07 -8.46 -7.94
CA ALA A 152 15.61 -8.32 -7.85
C ALA A 152 15.18 -7.76 -6.49
N ALA A 153 15.73 -8.33 -5.41
CA ALA A 153 15.43 -7.92 -4.05
C ALA A 153 15.86 -6.48 -3.76
N ALA A 154 17.05 -6.09 -4.22
CA ALA A 154 17.55 -4.74 -4.11
C ALA A 154 16.66 -3.76 -4.87
N PHE A 155 16.35 -4.03 -6.15
CA PHE A 155 15.50 -3.17 -6.96
C PHE A 155 14.12 -2.96 -6.34
N TYR A 156 13.41 -4.03 -5.97
CA TYR A 156 12.09 -3.93 -5.36
C TYR A 156 12.09 -3.10 -4.07
N SER A 157 13.16 -3.16 -3.28
CA SER A 157 13.28 -2.38 -2.04
C SER A 157 13.40 -0.88 -2.27
N THR A 158 13.83 -0.45 -3.46
CA THR A 158 13.91 0.98 -3.83
C THR A 158 12.56 1.54 -4.30
N LEU A 159 11.61 0.67 -4.64
CA LEU A 159 10.31 1.10 -5.15
C LEU A 159 9.45 1.70 -4.03
N LYS A 160 8.62 2.69 -4.39
CA LYS A 160 7.65 3.26 -3.45
C LYS A 160 6.62 2.19 -3.05
N PRO A 161 6.40 1.95 -1.74
CA PRO A 161 5.33 1.08 -1.26
C PRO A 161 3.96 1.51 -1.79
N LEU A 162 3.04 0.56 -1.94
CA LEU A 162 1.68 0.92 -2.32
C LEU A 162 1.01 1.72 -1.20
N ASP A 163 0.40 2.81 -1.61
CA ASP A 163 -0.60 3.50 -0.79
C ASP A 163 -1.91 2.71 -0.80
N LEU A 164 -2.10 1.88 0.22
CA LEU A 164 -3.31 1.08 0.39
C LEU A 164 -4.50 1.95 0.79
N TYR A 165 -4.28 3.05 1.51
CA TYR A 165 -5.35 3.95 1.95
C TYR A 165 -6.04 4.63 0.76
N ASN A 166 -5.27 5.28 -0.12
CA ASN A 166 -5.88 5.97 -1.26
C ASN A 166 -6.44 4.98 -2.31
N ARG A 167 -5.82 3.79 -2.48
CA ARG A 167 -6.35 2.78 -3.41
C ARG A 167 -7.68 2.17 -2.96
N THR A 168 -7.81 1.84 -1.67
CA THR A 168 -9.06 1.29 -1.14
C THR A 168 -10.18 2.33 -1.21
N LYS A 169 -9.87 3.60 -0.94
CA LYS A 169 -10.83 4.70 -1.10
C LYS A 169 -11.39 4.81 -2.52
N GLU A 170 -10.56 4.60 -3.54
CA GLU A 170 -11.00 4.63 -4.94
C GLU A 170 -11.87 3.41 -5.31
N TYR A 171 -11.54 2.23 -4.79
CA TYR A 171 -12.35 1.03 -5.00
C TYR A 171 -13.78 1.18 -4.45
N TYR A 172 -13.94 1.71 -3.22
CA TYR A 172 -15.26 1.90 -2.61
C TYR A 172 -16.03 3.14 -3.11
N ARG A 173 -15.46 3.94 -4.02
CA ARG A 173 -16.17 5.05 -4.67
C ARG A 173 -16.88 4.64 -5.96
N GLN A 174 -16.55 3.47 -6.51
CA GLN A 174 -17.17 2.91 -7.72
C GLN A 174 -18.48 2.19 -7.37
#